data_AF-A0A1G9VWD3-F1
#
_entry.id   AF-A0A1G9VWD3-F1
#
_cell.length_a   1.000
_cell.length_b   1.000
_cell.length_c   1.000
_cell.angle_alpha   90.00
_cell.angle_beta   90.00
_cell.angle_gamma   90.00
#
_symmetry.space_group_name_H-M   'P 1'
#
loop_
_entity.id
_entity.type
_entity.pdbx_description
1 polymer ?
#
loop_
_entity_poly.entity_id
_entity_poly.type
_entity_poly.pdbx_seq_one_letter_code
_entity_poly.pdbx_strand_id
1 'polypeptide(L)'
;MSGASEGRSGSAVKAPGRREGRTRRGWRLWGRKDRGGSDAVPTGVAASMVTSGGLLLAMVEDLRMRGDSGPEDVRPLADTFARHLAAKEATVRKVLERRGESVELVRRDRQEGELIQGILDRTLIGRHPEDTRLLTIDGALAQMYQYLFHERRDLVPALERAVPEDESRTLASAFEEANR
;
A
#
# COMPACT_ATOMS: atom_id res chain seq x y z
N MET A 1 -13.01 -53.58 -43.79
CA MET A 1 -14.00 -53.48 -42.70
C MET A 1 -14.26 -52.00 -42.46
N SER A 2 -15.41 -51.53 -42.92
CA SER A 2 -15.87 -50.15 -42.76
C SER A 2 -16.47 -49.97 -41.36
N GLY A 3 -16.11 -48.87 -40.70
CA GLY A 3 -16.70 -48.44 -39.44
C GLY A 3 -16.61 -46.93 -39.35
N ALA A 4 -17.61 -46.25 -39.89
CA ALA A 4 -17.89 -44.85 -39.62
C ALA A 4 -18.83 -44.79 -38.40
N SER A 5 -18.60 -43.86 -37.47
CA SER A 5 -19.68 -43.07 -36.86
C SER A 5 -19.11 -41.90 -36.07
N GLU A 6 -19.75 -40.76 -36.30
CA GLU A 6 -19.52 -39.46 -35.70
C GLU A 6 -19.98 -39.42 -34.24
N GLY A 7 -19.38 -38.52 -33.48
CA GLY A 7 -19.82 -38.17 -32.13
C GLY A 7 -19.40 -36.75 -31.77
N ARG A 8 -19.95 -35.75 -32.49
CA ARG A 8 -20.00 -34.37 -31.99
C ARG A 8 -20.90 -34.34 -30.75
N SER A 9 -20.37 -33.87 -29.63
CA SER A 9 -21.21 -33.20 -28.63
C SER A 9 -20.38 -32.13 -27.93
N GLY A 10 -20.61 -30.89 -28.35
CA GLY A 10 -20.10 -29.72 -27.66
C GLY A 10 -20.80 -29.59 -26.31
N SER A 11 -20.02 -29.49 -25.24
CA SER A 11 -20.52 -29.00 -23.96
C SER A 11 -19.95 -27.60 -23.77
N ALA A 12 -20.80 -26.61 -24.06
CA ALA A 12 -20.57 -25.21 -23.75
C ALA A 12 -20.39 -25.08 -22.24
N VAL A 13 -19.17 -24.78 -21.81
CA VAL A 13 -18.90 -24.42 -20.41
C VAL A 13 -19.53 -23.04 -20.17
N LYS A 14 -20.65 -23.08 -19.45
CA LYS A 14 -21.42 -21.93 -18.97
C LYS A 14 -20.49 -21.02 -18.15
N ALA A 15 -20.25 -19.80 -18.64
CA ALA A 15 -19.58 -18.75 -17.88
C ALA A 15 -20.40 -18.41 -16.62
N PRO A 16 -19.83 -18.44 -15.40
CA PRO A 16 -20.54 -17.96 -14.23
C PRO A 16 -20.59 -16.42 -14.24
N GLY A 17 -21.82 -15.92 -14.11
CA GLY A 17 -22.24 -14.54 -14.29
C GLY A 17 -21.47 -13.48 -13.50
N ARG A 18 -21.44 -12.28 -14.11
CA ARG A 18 -21.12 -11.00 -13.48
C ARG A 18 -21.79 -10.89 -12.11
N ARG A 19 -20.99 -10.82 -11.06
CA ARG A 19 -21.43 -10.31 -9.75
C ARG A 19 -21.22 -8.80 -9.72
N GLU A 20 -22.22 -8.07 -10.19
CA GLU A 20 -22.52 -6.74 -9.67
C GLU A 20 -22.85 -6.85 -8.18
N GLY A 21 -22.41 -5.87 -7.39
CA GLY A 21 -22.84 -5.72 -6.00
C GLY A 21 -21.78 -6.09 -4.96
N ARG A 22 -20.65 -5.37 -4.92
CA ARG A 22 -19.87 -5.27 -3.69
C ARG A 22 -19.16 -3.93 -3.51
N THR A 23 -19.86 -2.84 -3.84
CA THR A 23 -19.49 -1.50 -3.37
C THR A 23 -19.81 -1.36 -1.87
N ARG A 24 -18.95 -0.65 -1.12
CA ARG A 24 -19.10 -0.22 0.28
C ARG A 24 -18.68 -1.13 1.45
N ARG A 25 -17.68 -2.03 1.30
CA ARG A 25 -17.14 -2.79 2.46
C ARG A 25 -15.65 -2.63 2.80
N GLY A 26 -14.82 -2.01 1.96
CA GLY A 26 -13.38 -1.81 2.26
C GLY A 26 -13.13 -0.85 3.44
N TRP A 27 -13.84 0.28 3.46
CA TRP A 27 -13.64 1.37 4.44
C TRP A 27 -13.89 0.99 5.91
N ARG A 28 -14.65 -0.07 6.20
CA ARG A 28 -14.97 -0.45 7.58
C ARG A 28 -13.94 -1.35 8.25
N LEU A 29 -13.02 -1.97 7.51
CA LEU A 29 -11.90 -2.68 8.13
C LEU A 29 -10.77 -1.73 8.55
N TRP A 30 -10.68 -0.54 7.96
CA TRP A 30 -9.76 0.51 8.37
C TRP A 30 -10.09 1.21 9.71
N GLY A 31 -11.30 0.94 10.23
CA GLY A 31 -11.78 1.43 11.53
C GLY A 31 -12.23 0.32 12.48
N ARG A 32 -11.96 -0.97 12.19
CA ARG A 32 -12.36 -2.08 13.06
C ARG A 32 -11.18 -2.65 13.84
N LYS A 33 -10.90 -1.98 14.95
CA LYS A 33 -10.66 -2.56 16.28
C LYS A 33 -9.70 -3.75 16.31
N ASP A 34 -8.41 -3.46 16.15
CA ASP A 34 -7.37 -4.31 16.72
C ASP A 34 -7.40 -4.12 18.25
N ARG A 35 -7.71 -5.21 18.95
CA ARG A 35 -7.89 -5.24 20.40
C ARG A 35 -6.56 -4.92 21.08
N GLY A 36 -6.44 -3.74 21.69
CA GLY A 36 -5.42 -3.45 22.70
C GLY A 36 -4.74 -2.08 22.66
N GLY A 37 -4.97 -1.24 21.65
CA GLY A 37 -4.45 0.14 21.59
C GLY A 37 -5.56 1.16 21.81
N SER A 38 -5.28 2.29 22.47
CA SER A 38 -6.26 3.33 22.80
C SER A 38 -7.15 3.71 21.61
N ASP A 39 -8.46 3.86 21.84
CA ASP A 39 -9.48 4.39 20.91
C ASP A 39 -9.22 5.86 20.47
N ALA A 40 -8.01 6.37 20.67
CA ALA A 40 -7.62 7.72 20.30
C ALA A 40 -7.42 7.79 18.78
N VAL A 41 -8.07 8.78 18.15
CA VAL A 41 -7.78 9.14 16.77
C VAL A 41 -6.35 9.68 16.73
N PRO A 42 -5.46 9.18 15.85
CA PRO A 42 -4.10 9.69 15.75
C PRO A 42 -4.09 11.20 15.52
N THR A 43 -3.14 11.89 16.13
CA THR A 43 -2.98 13.36 16.02
C THR A 43 -1.57 13.73 15.54
N GLY A 44 -1.40 14.97 15.09
CA GLY A 44 -0.13 15.49 14.58
C GLY A 44 0.47 14.62 13.47
N VAL A 45 1.78 14.38 13.50
CA VAL A 45 2.49 13.68 12.42
C VAL A 45 1.98 12.25 12.19
N ALA A 46 1.51 11.57 13.24
CA ALA A 46 0.90 10.26 13.11
C ALA A 46 -0.38 10.30 12.27
N ALA A 47 -1.19 11.36 12.42
CA ALA A 47 -2.39 11.56 11.61
C ALA A 47 -2.07 11.85 10.14
N SER A 48 -1.06 12.70 9.87
CA SER A 48 -0.63 12.99 8.50
C SER A 48 -0.07 11.75 7.80
N MET A 49 0.71 10.93 8.52
CA MET A 49 1.20 9.64 8.01
C MET A 49 0.05 8.68 7.70
N VAL A 50 -0.91 8.51 8.61
CA VAL A 50 -2.10 7.65 8.40
C VAL A 50 -2.93 8.15 7.22
N THR A 51 -3.09 9.46 7.06
CA THR A 51 -3.83 10.07 5.95
C THR A 51 -3.14 9.78 4.62
N SER A 52 -1.82 9.97 4.55
CA SER A 52 -1.04 9.65 3.35
C SER A 52 -1.06 8.15 3.03
N GLY A 53 -0.93 7.29 4.04
CA GLY A 53 -1.03 5.84 3.86
C GLY A 53 -2.43 5.42 3.41
N GLY A 54 -3.47 6.12 3.84
CA GLY A 54 -4.86 5.89 3.40
C GLY A 54 -5.08 6.24 1.93
N LEU A 55 -4.48 7.33 1.46
CA LEU A 55 -4.47 7.66 0.04
C LEU A 55 -3.79 6.57 -0.79
N LEU A 56 -2.59 6.15 -0.38
CA LEU A 56 -1.85 5.08 -1.05
C LEU A 56 -2.64 3.77 -1.09
N LEU A 57 -3.30 3.41 0.02
CA LEU A 57 -4.14 2.22 0.04
C LEU A 57 -5.30 2.32 -0.94
N ALA A 58 -5.99 3.47 -0.98
CA ALA A 58 -7.09 3.67 -1.92
C ALA A 58 -6.62 3.52 -3.37
N MET A 59 -5.43 4.02 -3.70
CA MET A 59 -4.81 3.84 -5.03
C MET A 59 -4.44 2.39 -5.32
N VAL A 60 -3.88 1.67 -4.33
CA VAL A 60 -3.60 0.23 -4.44
C VAL A 60 -4.89 -0.55 -4.68
N GLU A 61 -5.95 -0.27 -3.93
CA GLU A 61 -7.25 -0.93 -4.11
C GLU A 61 -7.85 -0.61 -5.49
N ASP A 62 -7.76 0.63 -5.97
CA ASP A 62 -8.24 1.02 -7.29
C ASP A 62 -7.54 0.25 -8.41
N LEU A 63 -6.21 0.18 -8.38
CA LEU A 63 -5.42 -0.57 -9.38
C LEU A 63 -5.75 -2.08 -9.36
N ARG A 64 -5.86 -2.67 -8.17
CA ARG A 64 -6.25 -4.08 -8.03
C ARG A 64 -7.66 -4.35 -8.57
N MET A 65 -8.58 -3.39 -8.44
CA MET A 65 -9.95 -3.53 -8.94
C MET A 65 -10.05 -3.39 -10.46
N ARG A 66 -9.12 -2.67 -11.10
CA ARG A 66 -9.05 -2.56 -12.58
C ARG A 66 -8.62 -3.87 -13.24
N GLY A 67 -7.73 -4.63 -12.60
CA GLY A 67 -7.37 -6.00 -13.01
C GLY A 67 -6.46 -6.12 -14.25
N ASP A 68 -6.19 -5.03 -14.94
CA ASP A 68 -5.19 -4.92 -16.01
C ASP A 68 -4.57 -3.51 -15.93
N SER A 69 -3.40 -3.41 -15.28
CA SER A 69 -2.72 -2.14 -15.06
C SER A 69 -1.40 -2.12 -15.83
N GLY A 70 -1.27 -1.17 -16.75
CA GLY A 70 -0.01 -0.89 -17.42
C GLY A 70 0.93 -0.04 -16.55
N PRO A 71 2.20 0.12 -16.96
CA PRO A 71 3.15 0.99 -16.27
C PRO A 71 2.62 2.42 -16.05
N GLU A 72 1.94 3.00 -17.04
CA GLU A 72 1.39 4.35 -16.93
C GLU A 72 0.24 4.44 -15.92
N ASP A 73 -0.49 3.35 -15.67
CA ASP A 73 -1.51 3.30 -14.62
C ASP A 73 -0.89 3.24 -13.22
N VAL A 74 0.30 2.61 -13.10
CA VAL A 74 1.02 2.46 -11.82
C VAL A 74 1.82 3.71 -11.47
N ARG A 75 2.21 4.54 -12.45
CA ARG A 75 3.06 5.72 -12.24
C ARG A 75 2.53 6.67 -11.16
N PRO A 76 1.24 7.07 -11.12
CA PRO A 76 0.73 7.93 -10.05
C PRO A 76 0.90 7.34 -8.65
N LEU A 77 0.71 6.02 -8.50
CA LEU A 77 0.92 5.33 -7.23
C LEU A 77 2.39 5.35 -6.84
N ALA A 78 3.29 5.05 -7.78
CA ALA A 78 4.74 5.06 -7.53
C ALA A 78 5.25 6.45 -7.12
N ASP A 79 4.81 7.51 -7.80
CA ASP A 79 5.19 8.88 -7.46
C ASP A 79 4.68 9.28 -6.06
N THR A 80 3.43 8.90 -5.75
CA THR A 80 2.83 9.16 -4.44
C THR A 80 3.53 8.37 -3.34
N PHE A 81 3.95 7.13 -3.63
CA PHE A 81 4.69 6.31 -2.69
C PHE A 81 6.08 6.87 -2.42
N ALA A 82 6.79 7.33 -3.47
CA ALA A 82 8.08 7.97 -3.33
C ALA A 82 8.00 9.23 -2.45
N ARG A 83 6.98 10.09 -2.67
CA ARG A 83 6.74 11.27 -1.81
C ARG A 83 6.45 10.89 -0.37
N HIS A 84 5.63 9.86 -0.15
CA HIS A 84 5.35 9.35 1.19
C HIS A 84 6.62 8.87 1.92
N LEU A 85 7.46 8.08 1.23
CA LEU A 85 8.73 7.59 1.79
C LEU A 85 9.68 8.74 2.12
N ALA A 86 9.80 9.73 1.23
CA ALA A 86 10.61 10.92 1.45
C ALA A 86 10.13 11.73 2.66
N ALA A 87 8.81 11.94 2.78
CA ALA A 87 8.21 12.63 3.91
C ALA A 87 8.48 11.89 5.24
N LYS A 88 8.36 10.56 5.27
CA LYS A 88 8.71 9.76 6.46
C LYS A 88 10.18 9.85 6.82
N GLU A 89 11.07 9.81 5.83
CA GLU A 89 12.51 9.94 6.05
C GLU A 89 12.85 11.30 6.66
N ALA A 90 12.27 12.37 6.13
CA ALA A 90 12.51 13.74 6.60
C ALA A 90 11.96 14.00 8.02
N THR A 91 10.93 13.27 8.44
CA THR A 91 10.18 13.55 9.68
C THR A 91 10.13 12.35 10.63
N VAL A 92 9.25 11.38 10.36
CA VAL A 92 8.90 10.23 11.22
C VAL A 92 10.12 9.41 11.62
N ARG A 93 10.92 8.96 10.65
CA ARG A 93 12.08 8.09 10.91
C ARG A 93 13.16 8.83 11.67
N LYS A 94 13.45 10.07 11.25
CA LYS A 94 14.42 10.94 11.90
C LYS A 94 14.06 11.25 13.36
N VAL A 95 12.78 11.52 13.67
CA VAL A 95 12.36 11.79 15.05
C VAL A 95 12.44 10.52 15.92
N LEU A 96 12.03 9.37 15.40
CA LEU A 96 12.08 8.10 16.13
C LEU A 96 13.53 7.67 16.41
N GLU A 97 14.42 7.77 15.42
CA GLU A 97 15.86 7.50 15.57
C GLU A 97 16.49 8.45 16.60
N ARG A 98 16.23 9.76 16.51
CA ARG A 98 16.78 10.75 17.45
C ARG A 98 16.32 10.51 18.89
N ARG A 99 15.11 9.98 19.07
CA ARG A 99 14.55 9.66 20.40
C ARG A 99 14.97 8.28 20.91
N GLY A 100 15.80 7.55 20.17
CA GLY A 100 16.24 6.20 20.53
C GLY A 100 15.12 5.16 20.48
N GLU A 101 14.01 5.49 19.83
CA GLU A 101 12.81 4.67 19.80
C GLU A 101 12.88 3.71 18.63
N SER A 102 13.07 2.42 18.96
CA SER A 102 12.87 1.29 18.06
C SER A 102 13.65 1.39 16.73
N VAL A 103 14.98 1.53 16.81
CA VAL A 103 15.91 1.57 15.65
C VAL A 103 15.64 0.45 14.64
N GLU A 104 15.40 -0.77 15.11
CA GLU A 104 15.09 -1.91 14.23
C GLU A 104 13.76 -1.76 13.48
N LEU A 105 12.77 -1.10 14.08
CA LEU A 105 11.48 -0.82 13.44
C LEU A 105 11.65 0.23 12.35
N VAL A 106 12.44 1.29 12.59
CA VAL A 106 12.75 2.29 11.55
C VAL A 106 13.55 1.65 10.41
N ARG A 107 14.56 0.84 10.74
CA ARG A 107 15.38 0.11 9.77
C ARG A 107 14.53 -0.82 8.90
N ARG A 108 13.65 -1.60 9.51
CA ARG A 108 12.73 -2.51 8.82
C ARG A 108 11.76 -1.75 7.92
N ASP A 109 11.14 -0.68 8.44
CA ASP A 109 10.23 0.17 7.66
C ASP A 109 10.91 0.81 6.44
N ARG A 110 12.17 1.24 6.59
CA ARG A 110 12.99 1.76 5.48
C ARG A 110 13.25 0.67 4.44
N GLN A 111 13.71 -0.50 4.88
CA GLN A 111 14.00 -1.63 3.99
C GLN A 111 12.76 -2.11 3.21
N GLU A 112 11.61 -2.26 3.87
CA GLU A 112 10.36 -2.65 3.19
C GLU A 112 9.96 -1.61 2.14
N GLY A 113 10.02 -0.31 2.46
CA GLY A 113 9.70 0.77 1.53
C GLY A 113 10.63 0.83 0.32
N GLU A 114 11.94 0.71 0.52
CA GLU A 114 12.94 0.72 -0.56
C GLU A 114 12.78 -0.47 -1.51
N LEU A 115 12.48 -1.66 -0.98
CA LEU A 115 12.24 -2.85 -1.79
C LEU A 115 11.04 -2.66 -2.72
N ILE A 116 9.93 -2.14 -2.16
CA ILE A 116 8.70 -1.86 -2.91
C ILE A 116 8.96 -0.80 -3.99
N GLN A 117 9.57 0.32 -3.63
CA GLN A 117 9.89 1.39 -4.58
C GLN A 117 10.75 0.86 -5.72
N GLY A 118 11.76 0.04 -5.41
CA GLY A 118 12.60 -0.58 -6.42
C GLY A 118 11.84 -1.52 -7.37
N ILE A 119 10.77 -2.20 -6.93
CA ILE A 119 9.91 -3.00 -7.81
C ILE A 119 9.08 -2.09 -8.72
N LEU A 120 8.49 -1.02 -8.17
CA LEU A 120 7.71 -0.05 -8.95
C LEU A 120 8.58 0.62 -10.01
N ASP A 121 9.78 1.10 -9.65
CA ASP A 121 10.71 1.75 -10.57
C ASP A 121 11.09 0.82 -11.73
N ARG A 122 11.43 -0.45 -11.42
CA ARG A 122 11.77 -1.46 -12.46
C ARG A 122 10.60 -1.74 -13.40
N THR A 123 9.38 -1.72 -12.86
CA THR A 123 8.14 -1.90 -13.65
C THR A 123 7.96 -0.73 -14.61
N LEU A 124 8.15 0.51 -14.13
CA LEU A 124 7.96 1.73 -14.93
C LEU A 124 8.98 1.87 -16.07
N ILE A 125 10.22 1.45 -15.87
CA ILE A 125 11.27 1.51 -16.90
C ILE A 125 11.23 0.32 -17.89
N GLY A 126 10.21 -0.54 -17.81
CA GLY A 126 10.02 -1.65 -18.75
C GLY A 126 11.08 -2.76 -18.64
N ARG A 127 11.79 -2.86 -17.52
CA ARG A 127 12.83 -3.91 -17.32
C ARG A 127 12.25 -5.29 -16.96
N HIS A 128 10.93 -5.44 -16.92
CA HIS A 128 10.25 -6.71 -16.71
C HIS A 128 9.74 -7.29 -18.04
N PRO A 129 9.91 -8.61 -18.27
CA PRO A 129 9.28 -9.30 -19.40
C PRO A 129 7.79 -9.00 -19.43
N GLU A 130 7.24 -8.71 -20.61
CA GLU A 130 5.82 -8.37 -20.77
C GLU A 130 4.90 -9.41 -20.14
N ASP A 131 5.23 -10.69 -20.34
CA ASP A 131 4.45 -11.84 -19.86
C ASP A 131 4.39 -11.96 -18.32
N THR A 132 5.32 -11.35 -17.58
CA THR A 132 5.37 -11.41 -16.10
C THR A 132 5.16 -10.05 -15.44
N ARG A 133 4.92 -9.01 -16.23
CA ARG A 133 4.76 -7.64 -15.75
C ARG A 133 3.55 -7.50 -14.83
N LEU A 134 2.41 -8.06 -15.22
CA LEU A 134 1.18 -8.03 -14.40
C LEU A 134 1.38 -8.71 -13.04
N LEU A 135 2.01 -9.89 -13.03
CA LEU A 135 2.36 -10.59 -11.79
C LEU A 135 3.31 -9.77 -10.89
N THR A 136 4.25 -9.04 -11.50
CA THR A 136 5.17 -8.17 -10.77
C THR A 136 4.42 -6.99 -10.13
N ILE A 137 3.51 -6.36 -10.89
CA ILE A 137 2.66 -5.28 -10.38
C ILE A 137 1.78 -5.79 -9.25
N ASP A 138 1.07 -6.91 -9.44
CA ASP A 138 0.22 -7.50 -8.40
C ASP A 138 1.00 -7.84 -7.13
N GLY A 139 2.23 -8.35 -7.29
CA GLY A 139 3.17 -8.58 -6.19
C GLY A 139 3.53 -7.30 -5.45
N ALA A 140 3.86 -6.22 -6.17
CA ALA A 140 4.16 -4.92 -5.58
C ALA A 140 2.96 -4.35 -4.82
N LEU A 141 1.76 -4.40 -5.41
CA LEU A 141 0.52 -3.93 -4.79
C LEU A 141 0.19 -4.71 -3.52
N ALA A 142 0.42 -6.03 -3.51
CA ALA A 142 0.25 -6.85 -2.31
C ALA A 142 1.25 -6.48 -1.19
N GLN A 143 2.51 -6.23 -1.55
CA GLN A 143 3.53 -5.81 -0.59
C GLN A 143 3.22 -4.41 -0.03
N MET A 144 2.78 -3.48 -0.87
CA MET A 144 2.33 -2.14 -0.43
C MET A 144 1.18 -2.23 0.56
N TYR A 145 0.19 -3.09 0.32
CA TYR A 145 -0.90 -3.30 1.26
C TYR A 145 -0.40 -3.74 2.64
N GLN A 146 0.52 -4.71 2.68
CA GLN A 146 1.11 -5.19 3.93
C GLN A 146 1.97 -4.12 4.62
N TYR A 147 2.76 -3.39 3.84
CA TYR A 147 3.61 -2.30 4.30
C TYR A 147 2.81 -1.22 5.02
N LEU A 148 1.74 -0.72 4.40
CA LEU A 148 0.87 0.31 5.00
C LEU A 148 0.19 -0.17 6.28
N PHE A 149 -0.11 -1.47 6.38
CA PHE A 149 -0.59 -2.07 7.61
C PHE A 149 0.50 -2.12 8.70
N HIS A 150 1.72 -2.51 8.35
CA HIS A 150 2.86 -2.50 9.28
C HIS A 150 3.15 -1.09 9.80
N GLU A 151 3.17 -0.09 8.92
CA GLU A 151 3.33 1.31 9.32
C GLU A 151 2.32 1.73 10.39
N ARG A 152 1.04 1.44 10.16
CA ARG A 152 -0.01 1.82 11.10
C ARG A 152 0.10 1.05 12.42
N ARG A 153 0.42 -0.25 12.36
CA ARG A 153 0.57 -1.08 13.56
C ARG A 153 1.77 -0.67 14.40
N ASP A 154 2.87 -0.33 13.76
CA ASP A 154 4.18 -0.24 14.40
C ASP A 154 4.61 1.24 14.61
N LEU A 155 4.54 2.08 13.59
CA LEU A 155 5.04 3.46 13.66
C LEU A 155 4.09 4.40 14.40
N VAL A 156 2.76 4.25 14.23
CA VAL A 156 1.78 5.14 14.89
C VAL A 156 1.91 5.08 16.41
N PRO A 157 1.89 3.90 17.07
CA PRO A 157 2.05 3.84 18.52
C PRO A 157 3.44 4.29 18.98
N ALA A 158 4.48 4.12 18.15
CA ALA A 158 5.82 4.61 18.47
C ALA A 158 5.86 6.15 18.47
N LEU A 159 5.24 6.79 17.49
CA LEU A 159 5.14 8.24 17.40
C LEU A 159 4.35 8.84 18.56
N GLU A 160 3.19 8.28 18.88
CA GLU A 160 2.32 8.76 19.96
C GLU A 160 2.97 8.64 21.34
N ARG A 161 3.85 7.65 21.53
CA ARG A 161 4.62 7.48 22.77
C ARG A 161 5.83 8.40 22.84
N ALA A 162 6.53 8.57 21.72
CA ALA A 162 7.85 9.20 21.69
C ALA A 162 7.79 10.71 21.53
N VAL A 163 6.79 11.23 20.81
CA VAL A 163 6.80 12.61 20.30
C VAL A 163 5.80 13.48 21.07
N PRO A 164 6.27 14.54 21.75
CA PRO A 164 5.40 15.55 22.38
C PRO A 164 4.46 16.21 21.38
N GLU A 165 3.30 16.68 21.86
CA GLU A 165 2.22 17.17 21.00
C GLU A 165 2.61 18.39 20.13
N ASP A 166 3.35 19.33 20.70
CA ASP A 166 3.82 20.55 20.05
C ASP A 166 4.81 20.25 18.92
N GLU A 167 5.76 19.35 19.18
CA GLU A 167 6.67 18.85 18.15
C GLU A 167 5.92 18.03 17.10
N SER A 168 4.97 17.19 17.52
CA SER A 168 4.15 16.36 16.61
C SER A 168 3.37 17.21 15.62
N ARG A 169 2.82 18.36 16.04
CA ARG A 169 2.16 19.32 15.14
C ARG A 169 3.12 19.96 14.13
N THR A 170 4.33 20.31 14.58
CA THR A 170 5.37 20.87 13.69
C THR A 170 5.81 19.84 12.65
N LEU A 171 6.03 18.61 13.09
CA LEU A 171 6.38 17.49 12.21
C LEU A 171 5.25 17.13 11.24
N ALA A 172 3.99 17.28 11.64
CA ALA A 172 2.83 17.11 10.75
C ALA A 172 2.90 18.06 9.55
N SER A 173 3.14 19.34 9.82
CA SER A 173 3.26 20.37 8.77
C SER A 173 4.44 20.09 7.84
N ALA A 174 5.58 19.67 8.40
CA ALA A 174 6.76 19.30 7.61
C ALA A 174 6.53 18.03 6.76
N PHE A 175 5.81 17.05 7.31
CA PHE A 175 5.46 15.82 6.60
C PHE A 175 4.54 16.14 5.42
N GLU A 176 3.52 16.96 5.64
CA GLU A 176 2.56 17.36 4.61
C GLU A 176 3.23 18.17 3.50
N GLU A 177 4.15 19.08 3.84
CA GLU A 177 4.90 19.83 2.84
C GLU A 177 5.80 18.93 2.00
N ALA A 178 6.50 17.97 2.62
CA ALA A 178 7.35 17.02 1.90
C ALA A 178 6.56 16.03 1.03
N ASN A 179 5.25 15.90 1.25
CA ASN A 179 4.38 14.94 0.56
C ASN A 179 3.50 15.57 -0.54
N ARG A 180 3.65 16.87 -0.80
CA ARG A 180 3.00 17.59 -1.91
C ARG A 180 3.63 17.21 -3.25
#